data_AF-A0A348WEE3-F1
#
_entry.id   AF-A0A348WEE3-F1
#
_cell.length_a   1.000
_cell.length_b   1.000
_cell.length_c   1.000
_cell.angle_alpha   90.00
_cell.angle_beta   90.00
_cell.angle_gamma   90.00
#
_symmetry.space_group_name_H-M   'P 1'
#
loop_
_entity.id
_entity.type
_entity.pdbx_description
1 polymer ?
#
loop_
_entity_poly.entity_id
_entity_poly.type
_entity_poly.pdbx_seq_one_letter_code
_entity_poly.pdbx_strand_id
1 'polypeptide(L)'
;AQGGKSLIRVTDNGCGMTPQDLPLALSRHATSKIDGSDLLNIHSFGFRGEALPSLGAVGRLTIQSRAAGHDAAEITVAGGDMSAPRPTALSAGTVVTLRDLFYATPARLKFMRSDRAETQAIADVVKRLAMAEPSVGFTLRDVTGG
;
A
#
# COMPACT_ATOMS: atom_id res chain seq x y z
N ALA A 1 -14.11 -6.14 -11.98
CA ALA A 1 -13.04 -6.30 -10.99
C ALA A 1 -13.27 -7.58 -10.20
N GLN A 2 -12.24 -8.40 -9.95
CA GLN A 2 -12.33 -9.54 -9.02
C GLN A 2 -12.32 -9.09 -7.55
N GLY A 3 -13.05 -8.02 -7.21
CA GLY A 3 -13.12 -7.47 -5.86
C GLY A 3 -11.77 -7.08 -5.23
N GLY A 4 -10.77 -6.70 -6.02
CA GLY A 4 -9.41 -6.43 -5.53
C GLY A 4 -8.58 -7.67 -5.16
N LYS A 5 -9.08 -8.89 -5.38
CA LYS A 5 -8.39 -10.15 -5.06
C LYS A 5 -7.12 -10.33 -5.87
N SER A 6 -7.20 -10.07 -7.19
CA SER A 6 -6.09 -10.25 -8.11
C SER A 6 -5.09 -9.09 -8.08
N LEU A 7 -5.59 -7.87 -7.99
CA LEU A 7 -4.78 -6.66 -8.04
C LEU A 7 -5.43 -5.50 -7.29
N ILE A 8 -4.65 -4.85 -6.43
CA ILE A 8 -4.89 -3.50 -5.94
C ILE A 8 -3.62 -2.70 -6.22
N ARG A 9 -3.76 -1.56 -6.90
CA ARG A 9 -2.66 -0.62 -7.11
C ARG A 9 -3.08 0.78 -6.65
N VAL A 10 -2.26 1.36 -5.78
CA VAL A 10 -2.40 2.74 -5.33
C VAL A 10 -1.19 3.52 -5.84
N THR A 11 -1.43 4.67 -6.44
CA THR A 11 -0.39 5.58 -6.93
C THR A 11 -0.66 6.96 -6.36
N ASP A 12 0.37 7.56 -5.79
CA ASP A 12 0.35 8.94 -5.29
C ASP A 12 1.48 9.77 -5.92
N ASN A 13 1.34 11.08 -5.78
CA ASN A 13 2.36 12.08 -6.10
C ASN A 13 2.95 12.70 -4.82
N GLY A 14 3.03 11.92 -3.74
CA GLY A 14 3.55 12.35 -2.45
C GLY A 14 5.07 12.54 -2.44
N CYS A 15 5.63 12.71 -1.24
CA CYS A 15 7.07 12.93 -1.06
C CYS A 15 7.95 11.72 -1.41
N GLY A 16 7.37 10.53 -1.52
CA GLY A 16 8.10 9.28 -1.78
C GLY A 16 8.94 8.80 -0.58
N MET A 17 9.70 7.75 -0.81
CA MET A 17 10.61 7.09 0.12
C MET A 17 11.98 6.96 -0.55
N THR A 18 13.05 7.08 0.24
CA THR A 18 14.41 6.81 -0.25
C THR A 18 14.63 5.30 -0.40
N PRO A 19 15.65 4.86 -1.15
CA PRO A 19 16.02 3.44 -1.23
C PRO A 19 16.27 2.79 0.14
N GLN A 20 16.75 3.58 1.12
CA GLN A 20 17.04 3.15 2.49
C GLN A 20 15.78 3.04 3.34
N ASP A 21 14.75 3.85 3.05
CA ASP A 21 13.47 3.81 3.76
C ASP A 21 12.62 2.60 3.35
N LEU A 22 12.78 2.09 2.12
CA LEU A 22 11.96 1.00 1.58
C LEU A 22 11.98 -0.29 2.45
N PRO A 23 13.14 -0.80 2.91
CA PRO A 23 13.18 -1.92 3.87
C PRO A 23 12.56 -1.58 5.22
N LEU A 24 12.72 -0.34 5.69
CA LEU A 24 12.16 0.11 6.97
C LEU A 24 10.63 0.18 6.91
N ALA A 25 10.07 0.65 5.80
CA ALA A 25 8.62 0.72 5.58
C ALA A 25 7.94 -0.67 5.59
N LEU A 26 8.71 -1.75 5.36
CA LEU A 26 8.26 -3.14 5.41
C LEU A 26 8.65 -3.86 6.71
N SER A 27 9.35 -3.19 7.61
CA SER A 27 9.66 -3.69 8.94
C SER A 27 8.48 -3.49 9.89
N ARG A 28 8.23 -4.48 10.76
CA ARG A 28 7.20 -4.34 11.81
C ARG A 28 7.61 -3.27 12.80
N HIS A 29 6.60 -2.57 13.35
CA HIS A 29 6.78 -1.51 14.34
C HIS A 29 7.65 -0.32 13.88
N ALA A 30 7.96 -0.22 12.59
CA ALA A 30 8.71 0.90 12.02
C ALA A 30 7.74 1.94 11.46
N THR A 31 7.82 3.17 11.99
CA THR A 31 6.99 4.31 11.55
C THR A 31 7.81 5.59 11.62
N SER A 32 7.66 6.45 10.61
CA SER A 32 8.25 7.80 10.61
C SER A 32 7.33 8.86 11.22
N LYS A 33 6.11 8.46 11.63
CA LYS A 33 5.02 9.39 11.96
C LYS A 33 4.93 9.78 13.44
N ILE A 34 5.50 8.97 14.33
CA ILE A 34 5.54 9.22 15.77
C ILE A 34 6.88 8.73 16.33
N ASP A 35 7.39 9.42 17.35
CA ASP A 35 8.61 9.05 18.07
C ASP A 35 8.34 8.15 19.29
N GLY A 36 7.07 7.83 19.56
CA GLY A 36 6.63 6.98 20.66
C GLY A 36 6.36 7.71 21.98
N SER A 37 6.64 9.02 22.08
CA SER A 37 6.42 9.80 23.29
C SER A 37 4.98 10.29 23.47
N ASP A 38 4.25 10.49 22.36
CA ASP A 38 2.89 11.03 22.37
C ASP A 38 1.89 10.14 21.60
N LEU A 39 1.57 8.99 22.20
CA LEU A 39 0.56 8.05 21.68
C LEU A 39 -0.88 8.54 21.86
N LEU A 40 -1.09 9.64 22.60
CA LEU A 40 -2.41 10.19 22.90
C LEU A 40 -2.80 11.34 21.95
N ASN A 41 -1.84 11.90 21.20
CA ASN A 41 -2.05 13.04 20.31
C ASN A 41 -1.63 12.73 18.86
N ILE A 42 -2.50 12.03 18.13
CA ILE A 42 -2.18 11.50 16.79
C ILE A 42 -2.67 12.47 15.70
N HIS A 43 -1.73 13.06 14.96
CA HIS A 43 -2.00 14.00 13.86
C HIS A 43 -1.88 13.39 12.45
N SER A 44 -1.68 12.07 12.35
CA SER A 44 -1.45 11.39 11.07
C SER A 44 -2.30 10.13 10.90
N PHE A 45 -2.75 9.84 9.69
CA PHE A 45 -3.36 8.55 9.37
C PHE A 45 -2.34 7.42 9.45
N GLY A 46 -2.54 6.52 10.42
CA GLY A 46 -1.65 5.41 10.73
C GLY A 46 -0.44 5.83 11.55
N PHE A 47 -0.04 4.99 12.50
CA PHE A 47 1.07 5.28 13.43
C PHE A 47 1.74 3.99 13.95
N ARG A 48 1.23 2.81 13.56
CA ARG A 48 1.65 1.52 14.12
C ARG A 48 2.81 0.87 13.36
N GLY A 49 3.09 1.30 12.13
CA GLY A 49 4.08 0.63 11.27
C GLY A 49 3.66 -0.76 10.77
N GLU A 50 2.37 -1.13 10.86
CA GLU A 50 1.95 -2.52 10.60
C GLU A 50 1.28 -2.75 9.25
N ALA A 51 0.89 -1.69 8.53
CA ALA A 51 0.06 -1.83 7.33
C ALA A 51 0.79 -2.58 6.19
N LEU A 52 1.95 -2.07 5.76
CA LEU A 52 2.73 -2.67 4.68
C LEU A 52 3.31 -4.04 5.05
N PRO A 53 3.88 -4.27 6.26
CA PRO A 53 4.30 -5.60 6.69
C PRO A 53 3.16 -6.62 6.67
N SER A 54 1.95 -6.23 7.12
CA SER A 54 0.79 -7.11 7.13
C SER A 54 0.35 -7.52 5.72
N LEU A 55 0.40 -6.58 4.77
CA LEU A 55 0.08 -6.85 3.37
C LEU A 55 1.13 -7.76 2.72
N GLY A 56 2.42 -7.50 2.96
CA GLY A 56 3.52 -8.34 2.47
C GLY A 56 3.50 -9.78 3.02
N ALA A 57 2.96 -9.98 4.22
CA ALA A 57 2.83 -11.31 4.82
C ALA A 57 1.73 -12.17 4.18
N VAL A 58 0.70 -11.56 3.57
CA VAL A 58 -0.48 -12.30 3.05
C VAL A 58 -0.57 -12.33 1.53
N GLY A 59 0.09 -11.41 0.82
CA GLY A 59 0.05 -11.33 -0.64
C GLY A 59 1.43 -11.11 -1.27
N ARG A 60 1.43 -10.69 -2.53
CA ARG A 60 2.63 -10.29 -3.28
C ARG A 60 2.64 -8.78 -3.41
N LEU A 61 3.41 -8.13 -2.55
CA LEU A 61 3.52 -6.67 -2.46
C LEU A 61 4.74 -6.17 -3.23
N THR A 62 4.55 -5.11 -4.00
CA THR A 62 5.61 -4.36 -4.67
C THR A 62 5.42 -2.89 -4.34
N ILE A 63 6.49 -2.25 -3.86
CA ILE A 63 6.51 -0.81 -3.58
C ILE A 63 7.58 -0.20 -4.46
N GLN A 64 7.18 0.75 -5.29
CA GLN A 64 8.08 1.60 -6.08
C GLN A 64 7.97 3.01 -5.52
N SER A 65 9.08 3.67 -5.24
CA SER A 65 9.03 5.02 -4.70
C SER A 65 10.23 5.84 -5.12
N ARG A 66 10.04 7.16 -5.19
CA ARG A 66 11.10 8.12 -5.45
C ARG A 66 10.91 9.37 -4.58
N ALA A 67 11.87 9.57 -3.68
CA ALA A 67 12.01 10.82 -2.95
C ALA A 67 12.69 11.92 -3.79
N ALA A 68 12.37 13.18 -3.51
CA ALA A 68 13.02 14.32 -4.16
C ALA A 68 14.54 14.30 -3.91
N GLY A 69 15.35 14.46 -4.96
CA GLY A 69 16.81 14.39 -4.87
C GLY A 69 17.39 12.97 -4.82
N HIS A 70 16.56 11.92 -4.88
CA HIS A 70 16.99 10.53 -4.90
C HIS A 70 16.57 9.81 -6.18
N ASP A 71 17.28 8.71 -6.47
CA ASP A 71 16.90 7.75 -7.50
C ASP A 71 15.67 6.95 -7.06
N ALA A 72 14.86 6.54 -8.04
CA ALA A 72 13.72 5.67 -7.80
C ALA A 72 14.19 4.25 -7.48
N ALA A 73 13.58 3.64 -6.47
CA ALA A 73 13.84 2.26 -6.09
C ALA A 73 12.53 1.46 -5.94
N GLU A 74 12.67 0.15 -6.09
CA GLU A 74 11.61 -0.83 -5.89
C GLU A 74 12.04 -1.86 -4.85
N ILE A 75 11.10 -2.27 -4.00
CA ILE A 75 11.23 -3.44 -3.12
C ILE A 75 10.00 -4.34 -3.27
N THR A 76 10.21 -5.65 -3.13
CA THR A 76 9.15 -6.65 -3.23
C THR A 76 9.11 -7.51 -1.97
N VAL A 77 7.90 -7.94 -1.59
CA VAL A 77 7.66 -8.91 -0.53
C VAL A 77 6.62 -9.93 -1.00
N ALA A 78 6.90 -11.21 -0.82
CA ALA A 78 5.95 -12.28 -1.09
C ALA A 78 5.88 -13.23 0.10
N GLY A 79 4.73 -13.29 0.78
CA GLY A 79 4.55 -14.21 1.93
C GLY A 79 5.50 -13.94 3.09
N GLY A 80 5.98 -12.70 3.25
CA GLY A 80 6.98 -12.31 4.25
C GLY A 80 8.43 -12.32 3.76
N ASP A 81 8.71 -12.91 2.60
CA ASP A 81 10.07 -12.93 2.03
C ASP A 81 10.34 -11.62 1.29
N MET A 82 11.20 -10.78 1.86
CA MET A 82 11.54 -9.45 1.35
C MET A 82 12.79 -9.48 0.46
N SER A 83 12.73 -8.83 -0.70
CA SER A 83 13.88 -8.64 -1.60
C SER A 83 14.76 -7.47 -1.16
N ALA A 84 15.99 -7.41 -1.68
CA ALA A 84 16.77 -6.17 -1.63
C ALA A 84 16.10 -5.07 -2.49
N PRO A 85 16.23 -3.78 -2.11
CA PRO A 85 15.88 -2.67 -2.99
C PRO A 85 16.66 -2.73 -4.31
N ARG A 86 15.99 -2.46 -5.42
CA ARG A 86 16.59 -2.42 -6.76
C ARG A 86 16.19 -1.14 -7.50
N PRO A 87 17.02 -0.61 -8.42
CA PRO A 87 16.63 0.54 -9.24
C PRO A 87 15.34 0.28 -10.03
N THR A 88 14.50 1.31 -10.14
CA THR A 88 13.28 1.28 -10.98
C THR A 88 13.07 2.62 -11.67
N ALA A 89 12.11 2.69 -12.60
CA ALA A 89 11.71 3.92 -13.23
C ALA A 89 10.46 4.48 -12.53
N LEU A 90 10.59 5.65 -11.89
CA LEU A 90 9.46 6.41 -11.34
C LEU A 90 9.81 7.90 -11.34
N SER A 91 8.88 8.76 -11.74
CA SER A 91 9.11 10.20 -11.81
C SER A 91 9.07 10.88 -10.43
N ALA A 92 8.10 10.54 -9.59
CA ALA A 92 7.97 11.01 -8.21
C ALA A 92 6.89 10.19 -7.48
N GLY A 93 6.82 10.32 -6.15
CA GLY A 93 5.77 9.71 -5.34
C GLY A 93 5.96 8.22 -5.12
N THR A 94 4.86 7.52 -4.85
CA THR A 94 4.87 6.08 -4.54
C THR A 94 3.82 5.32 -5.33
N VAL A 95 4.18 4.12 -5.77
CA VAL A 95 3.26 3.12 -6.32
C VAL A 95 3.31 1.88 -5.43
N VAL A 96 2.19 1.55 -4.81
CA VAL A 96 2.01 0.34 -4.01
C VAL A 96 1.12 -0.62 -4.79
N THR A 97 1.67 -1.77 -5.18
CA THR A 97 0.96 -2.81 -5.93
C THR A 97 0.87 -4.07 -5.07
N LEU A 98 -0.35 -4.51 -4.78
CA LEU A 98 -0.63 -5.78 -4.14
C LEU A 98 -1.27 -6.73 -5.15
N ARG A 99 -0.67 -7.90 -5.34
CA ARG A 99 -1.18 -8.99 -6.18
C ARG A 99 -1.50 -10.21 -5.33
N ASP A 100 -2.48 -10.98 -5.82
CA ASP A 100 -2.89 -12.26 -5.24
C ASP A 100 -3.10 -12.16 -3.72
N LEU A 101 -4.06 -11.32 -3.32
CA LEU A 101 -4.40 -11.13 -1.92
C LEU A 101 -4.74 -12.50 -1.28
N PHE A 102 -4.14 -12.77 -0.11
CA PHE A 102 -4.24 -14.06 0.60
C PHE A 102 -3.61 -15.26 -0.12
N TYR A 103 -2.72 -15.04 -1.09
CA TYR A 103 -1.90 -16.11 -1.69
C TYR A 103 -1.23 -17.00 -0.64
N ALA A 104 -0.65 -16.41 0.42
CA ALA A 104 0.01 -17.15 1.49
C ALA A 104 -0.97 -17.71 2.55
N THR A 105 -2.27 -17.34 2.48
CA THR A 105 -3.30 -17.75 3.45
C THR A 105 -4.63 -18.11 2.76
N PRO A 106 -4.69 -19.16 1.91
CA PRO A 106 -5.84 -19.41 1.03
C PRO A 106 -7.19 -19.61 1.75
N ALA A 107 -7.17 -20.10 2.99
CA ALA A 107 -8.37 -20.22 3.81
C ALA A 107 -9.09 -18.88 4.00
N ARG A 108 -8.36 -17.75 3.98
CA ARG A 108 -8.92 -16.39 4.10
C ARG A 108 -9.78 -15.99 2.90
N LEU A 109 -9.49 -16.51 1.71
CA LEU A 109 -10.28 -16.23 0.49
C LEU A 109 -11.75 -16.64 0.65
N LYS A 110 -12.04 -17.69 1.44
CA LYS A 110 -13.41 -18.17 1.69
C LYS A 110 -14.27 -17.19 2.49
N PHE A 111 -13.65 -16.25 3.20
CA PHE A 111 -14.37 -15.21 3.95
C PHE A 111 -14.62 -13.95 3.13
N MET A 112 -14.04 -13.84 1.94
CA MET A 112 -14.32 -12.72 1.05
C MET A 112 -15.74 -12.84 0.51
N ARG A 113 -16.41 -11.70 0.39
CA ARG A 113 -17.75 -11.62 -0.20
C ARG A 113 -17.65 -11.76 -1.71
N SER A 114 -18.80 -11.63 -2.38
CA SER A 114 -18.85 -11.58 -3.83
C SER A 114 -18.01 -10.42 -4.37
N ASP A 115 -17.46 -10.58 -5.57
CA ASP A 115 -16.58 -9.57 -6.19
C ASP A 115 -17.25 -8.20 -6.30
N ARG A 116 -18.58 -8.20 -6.54
CA ARG A 116 -19.40 -6.98 -6.54
C ARG A 116 -19.44 -6.32 -5.16
N ALA A 117 -19.64 -7.09 -4.10
CA ALA A 117 -19.71 -6.56 -2.73
C ALA A 117 -18.36 -5.95 -2.29
N GLU A 118 -17.25 -6.63 -2.60
CA GLU A 118 -15.90 -6.12 -2.31
C GLU A 118 -15.60 -4.84 -3.12
N THR A 119 -15.96 -4.81 -4.41
CA THR A 119 -15.79 -3.62 -5.26
C THR A 119 -16.57 -2.42 -4.72
N GLN A 120 -17.82 -2.64 -4.26
CA GLN A 120 -18.63 -1.59 -3.65
C GLN A 120 -17.99 -1.08 -2.35
N ALA A 121 -17.50 -1.99 -1.50
CA ALA A 121 -16.83 -1.62 -0.25
C ALA A 121 -15.58 -0.76 -0.51
N ILE A 122 -14.77 -1.12 -1.52
CA ILE A 122 -13.61 -0.31 -1.95
C ILE A 122 -14.07 1.08 -2.40
N ALA A 123 -15.09 1.17 -3.25
CA ALA A 123 -15.61 2.44 -3.74
C ALA A 123 -16.11 3.34 -2.60
N ASP A 124 -16.80 2.77 -1.61
CA ASP A 124 -17.30 3.52 -0.46
C ASP A 124 -16.17 4.04 0.43
N VAL A 125 -15.09 3.27 0.60
CA VAL A 125 -13.88 3.74 1.29
C VAL A 125 -13.25 4.92 0.56
N VAL A 126 -13.06 4.81 -0.76
CA VAL A 126 -12.47 5.90 -1.56
C VAL A 126 -13.33 7.16 -1.51
N LYS A 127 -14.66 7.05 -1.57
CA LYS A 127 -15.57 8.20 -1.43
C LYS A 127 -15.42 8.88 -0.08
N ARG A 128 -15.30 8.13 1.02
CA ARG A 128 -15.10 8.69 2.36
C ARG A 128 -13.78 9.44 2.47
N LEU A 129 -12.71 8.90 1.89
CA LEU A 129 -11.41 9.58 1.83
C LEU A 129 -11.49 10.87 1.03
N ALA A 130 -12.16 10.84 -0.13
CA ALA A 130 -12.35 12.04 -0.96
C ALA A 130 -13.17 13.15 -0.27
N MET A 131 -14.12 12.78 0.60
CA MET A 131 -14.87 13.76 1.40
C MET A 131 -14.07 14.30 2.59
N ALA A 132 -13.18 13.48 3.17
CA ALA A 132 -12.36 13.87 4.31
C ALA A 132 -11.19 14.78 3.91
N GLU A 133 -10.68 14.65 2.68
CA GLU A 133 -9.52 15.40 2.17
C GLU A 133 -9.86 16.17 0.88
N PRO A 134 -10.55 17.31 0.96
CA PRO A 134 -11.01 18.07 -0.21
C PRO A 134 -9.89 18.60 -1.11
N SER A 135 -8.67 18.72 -0.57
CA SER A 135 -7.48 19.16 -1.30
C SER A 135 -6.83 18.06 -2.14
N VAL A 136 -7.28 16.81 -2.03
CA VAL A 136 -6.70 15.64 -2.69
C VAL A 136 -7.63 15.09 -3.77
N GLY A 137 -7.12 14.95 -4.99
CA GLY A 137 -7.86 14.33 -6.09
C GLY A 137 -7.78 12.79 -6.04
N PHE A 138 -8.92 12.12 -5.88
CA PHE A 138 -9.01 10.65 -5.92
C PHE A 138 -9.55 10.16 -7.27
N THR A 139 -8.92 9.13 -7.83
CA THR A 139 -9.40 8.43 -9.02
C THR A 139 -9.41 6.93 -8.75
N LEU A 140 -10.57 6.29 -8.87
CA LEU A 140 -10.72 4.84 -8.78
C LEU A 140 -11.05 4.28 -10.16
N ARG A 141 -10.26 3.31 -10.62
CA ARG A 141 -10.47 2.64 -11.91
C ARG A 141 -10.50 1.13 -11.73
N ASP A 142 -11.39 0.49 -12.49
CA ASP A 142 -11.35 -0.94 -12.68
C ASP A 142 -10.43 -1.25 -13.88
N VAL A 143 -9.44 -2.11 -13.66
CA VAL A 143 -8.45 -2.54 -14.66
C VAL A 143 -8.66 -3.98 -15.11
N THR A 144 -9.77 -4.62 -14.72
CA THR A 144 -10.14 -5.91 -15.33
C THR A 144 -10.63 -5.71 -16.76
N GLY A 145 -9.75 -6.00 -17.74
CA GLY A 145 -10.11 -5.98 -19.17
C GLY A 145 -9.01 -5.57 -20.14
N GLY A 146 -7.90 -5.01 -19.64
CA GLY A 146 -6.92 -4.32 -20.50
C GLY A 146 -7.18 -2.83 -20.54
#